data_AF-A0A377TK19-F1
#
_entry.id   AF-A0A377TK19-F1
#
_cell.length_a   1.000
_cell.length_b   1.000
_cell.length_c   1.000
_cell.angle_alpha   90.00
_cell.angle_beta   90.00
_cell.angle_gamma   90.00
#
_symmetry.space_group_name_H-M   'P 1'
#
loop_
_entity.id
_entity.type
_entity.pdbx_description
1 polymer ?
#
loop_
_entity_poly.entity_id
_entity_poly.type
_entity_poly.pdbx_seq_one_letter_code
_entity_poly.pdbx_strand_id
1 'polypeptide(L)'
;MAKLTKRMRVIREKVDATKQYDINEAIALLKELATAKFTESVDVAVNLGIDARKSDQNVRGATVLPHGTGRSVRVAVFTQGANAEAAKLQALSW
;
A
#
# COMPACT_ATOMS: atom_id res chain seq x y z
N MET A 1 9.33 -15.92 23.17
CA MET A 1 9.49 -14.84 22.17
C MET A 1 10.43 -15.36 21.07
N ALA A 2 10.00 -15.31 19.81
CA ALA A 2 10.83 -15.78 18.71
C ALA A 2 12.10 -14.93 18.60
N LYS A 3 13.23 -15.59 18.34
CA LYS A 3 14.53 -14.94 18.15
C LYS A 3 14.45 -13.99 16.96
N LEU A 4 14.80 -12.72 17.15
CA LEU A 4 14.86 -11.74 16.07
C LEU A 4 15.82 -12.22 14.98
N THR A 5 15.38 -12.11 13.73
CA THR A 5 16.23 -12.42 12.58
C THR A 5 17.32 -11.36 12.45
N LYS A 6 18.47 -11.73 11.86
CA LYS A 6 19.61 -10.82 11.65
C LYS A 6 19.19 -9.52 10.95
N ARG A 7 18.28 -9.62 9.97
CA ARG A 7 17.69 -8.48 9.25
C ARG A 7 16.90 -7.55 10.17
N MET A 8 16.05 -8.11 11.03
CA MET A 8 15.19 -7.31 11.89
C MET A 8 15.95 -6.58 13.00
N ARG A 9 17.09 -7.13 13.43
CA ARG A 9 17.99 -6.44 14.36
C ARG A 9 18.62 -5.19 13.74
N VAL A 10 19.15 -5.29 12.52
CA VAL A 10 19.74 -4.14 11.80
C VAL A 10 18.70 -3.03 11.56
N ILE A 11 17.45 -3.40 11.24
CA ILE A 11 16.35 -2.43 11.07
C ILE A 11 16.07 -1.70 12.39
N ARG A 12 15.98 -2.42 13.52
CA ARG A 12 15.75 -1.82 14.84
C ARG A 12 16.89 -0.94 15.34
N GLU A 13 18.11 -1.19 14.89
CA GLU A 13 19.27 -0.33 15.21
C GLU A 13 19.23 1.00 14.45
N LYS A 14 18.63 1.03 13.25
CA LYS A 14 18.55 2.22 12.40
C LYS A 14 17.25 3.02 12.57
N VAL A 15 16.19 2.40 13.09
CA VAL A 15 14.88 3.01 13.27
C VAL A 15 14.64 3.30 14.75
N ASP A 16 14.41 4.57 15.08
CA ASP A 16 13.95 4.97 16.41
C ASP A 16 12.42 4.90 16.45
N ALA A 17 11.88 4.04 17.31
CA ALA A 17 10.44 3.86 17.45
C ALA A 17 9.71 5.04 18.11
N THR A 18 10.45 5.95 18.76
CA THR A 18 9.90 7.11 19.48
C THR A 18 9.98 8.41 18.68
N LYS A 19 10.84 8.46 17.65
CA LYS A 19 10.98 9.62 16.78
C LYS A 19 9.86 9.66 15.74
N GLN A 20 9.25 10.82 15.57
CA GLN A 20 8.39 11.11 14.42
C GLN A 20 9.30 11.56 13.27
N TYR A 21 9.32 10.78 12.19
CA TYR A 21 10.06 11.10 10.98
C TYR A 21 9.18 11.93 10.05
N ASP A 22 9.78 12.88 9.33
CA ASP A 22 9.12 13.48 8.18
C ASP A 22 8.89 12.40 7.10
N ILE A 23 7.83 12.57 6.29
CA ILE A 23 7.46 11.60 5.25
C ILE A 23 8.64 11.36 4.28
N ASN A 24 9.38 12.40 3.91
CA ASN A 24 10.49 12.25 2.97
C ASN A 24 11.68 11.51 3.59
N GLU A 25 11.99 11.80 4.85
CA GLU A 25 13.04 11.12 5.63
C GLU A 25 12.68 9.64 5.82
N ALA A 26 11.41 9.34 6.13
CA ALA A 26 10.92 7.98 6.29
C ALA A 26 11.02 7.18 4.99
N ILE A 27 10.65 7.76 3.84
CA ILE A 27 10.75 7.09 2.53
C ILE A 27 12.20 6.82 2.14
N ALA A 28 13.11 7.77 2.39
CA ALA A 28 14.54 7.57 2.13
C ALA A 28 15.10 6.41 2.97
N LEU A 29 14.78 6.39 4.27
CA LEU A 29 15.21 5.35 5.19
C LEU A 29 14.63 3.96 4.82
N LEU A 30 13.36 3.91 4.40
CA LEU A 30 12.74 2.68 3.90
C LEU A 30 13.47 2.12 2.67
N LYS A 31 13.88 2.98 1.73
CA LYS A 31 14.64 2.57 0.54
C LYS A 31 16.04 2.04 0.88
N GLU A 32 16.69 2.58 1.90
CA GLU A 32 18.01 2.07 2.35
C GLU A 32 17.91 0.71 3.06
N LEU A 33 16.77 0.42 3.69
CA LEU A 33 16.51 -0.83 4.39
C LEU A 33 15.94 -1.92 3.45
N ALA A 34 15.45 -1.53 2.28
CA ALA A 34 14.99 -2.42 1.23
C ALA A 34 16.16 -3.26 0.71
N THR A 35 16.27 -4.48 1.22
CA THR A 35 17.37 -5.42 0.91
C THR A 35 16.93 -6.50 -0.08
N ALA A 36 15.65 -6.52 -0.49
CA ALA A 36 15.17 -7.46 -1.47
C ALA A 36 15.60 -7.07 -2.90
N LYS A 37 15.74 -8.09 -3.75
CA LYS A 37 16.12 -7.94 -5.17
C LYS A 37 14.94 -7.55 -6.09
N PHE A 38 13.76 -7.33 -5.53
CA PHE A 38 12.53 -7.01 -6.26
C PHE A 38 11.94 -5.70 -5.74
N THR A 39 11.02 -5.10 -6.51
CA THR A 39 10.32 -3.88 -6.10
C THR A 39 9.44 -4.15 -4.86
N GLU A 40 9.90 -3.68 -3.70
CA GLU A 40 9.18 -3.85 -2.44
C GLU A 40 7.89 -2.99 -2.40
N SER A 41 6.89 -3.47 -1.68
CA SER A 41 5.66 -2.73 -1.40
C SER A 41 5.80 -1.99 -0.07
N VAL A 42 5.44 -0.71 -0.06
CA VAL A 42 5.33 0.07 1.17
C VAL A 42 3.90 -0.08 1.70
N ASP A 43 3.77 -0.42 2.98
CA ASP A 43 2.50 -0.52 3.69
C ASP A 43 2.44 0.55 4.80
N VAL A 44 1.25 1.08 5.06
CA VAL A 44 1.01 2.13 6.05
C VAL A 44 -0.02 1.64 7.05
N ALA A 45 0.42 1.40 8.28
CA ALA A 45 -0.46 1.04 9.38
C ALA A 45 -1.03 2.30 10.05
N VAL A 46 -2.33 2.52 9.89
CA VAL A 46 -3.05 3.62 10.55
C VAL A 46 -3.96 3.04 11.62
N ASN A 47 -3.77 3.43 12.88
CA ASN A 47 -4.70 3.09 13.95
C ASN A 47 -5.84 4.12 13.98
N LEU A 48 -7.03 3.70 13.57
CA LEU A 48 -8.21 4.56 13.44
C LEU A 48 -9.03 4.71 14.73
N GLY A 49 -8.66 4.01 15.82
CA GLY A 49 -9.37 4.12 17.11
C GLY A 49 -10.82 3.62 17.10
N ILE A 50 -11.21 2.84 16.09
CA ILE A 50 -12.56 2.28 15.93
C ILE A 50 -12.75 1.01 16.76
N ASP A 51 -13.98 0.79 17.24
CA ASP A 51 -14.36 -0.49 17.86
C ASP A 51 -14.84 -1.47 16.79
N ALA A 52 -13.97 -2.41 16.41
CA ALA A 52 -14.26 -3.41 15.38
C ALA A 52 -15.44 -4.36 15.72
N ARG A 53 -15.95 -4.36 16.96
CA ARG A 53 -17.14 -5.13 17.35
C ARG A 53 -18.45 -4.45 16.94
N LYS A 54 -18.39 -3.14 16.65
CA LYS A 54 -19.51 -2.33 16.20
C LYS A 54 -19.47 -2.24 14.67
N SER A 55 -20.44 -2.89 14.01
CA SER A 55 -20.45 -3.04 12.55
C SER A 55 -20.52 -1.71 11.79
N ASP A 56 -21.09 -0.68 12.40
CA ASP A 56 -21.21 0.70 11.92
C ASP A 56 -19.87 1.46 11.88
N GLN A 57 -18.87 1.02 12.65
CA GLN A 57 -17.55 1.66 12.71
C GLN A 57 -16.50 0.99 11.82
N ASN A 58 -16.88 -0.08 11.12
CA ASN A 58 -15.97 -0.82 10.25
C ASN A 58 -15.73 -0.06 8.94
N VAL A 59 -14.49 0.41 8.74
CA VAL A 59 -14.10 1.11 7.50
C VAL A 59 -13.57 0.09 6.49
N ARG A 60 -14.33 -0.11 5.40
CA ARG A 60 -13.89 -0.89 4.23
C ARG A 60 -14.12 -0.06 2.98
N GLY A 61 -13.04 0.33 2.33
CA GLY A 61 -13.08 1.10 1.10
C GLY A 61 -11.86 0.81 0.23
N ALA A 62 -12.02 1.01 -1.07
CA ALA A 62 -10.92 1.05 -2.01
C ALA A 62 -10.92 2.43 -2.66
N THR A 63 -9.75 3.06 -2.77
CA THR A 63 -9.59 4.33 -3.47
C THR A 63 -8.51 4.19 -4.54
N VAL A 64 -8.66 4.94 -5.62
CA VAL A 64 -7.62 5.06 -6.64
C VAL A 64 -6.55 6.00 -6.09
N LEU A 65 -5.29 5.56 -6.10
CA LEU A 65 -4.17 6.41 -5.70
C LEU A 65 -3.84 7.40 -6.82
N PRO A 66 -3.56 8.67 -6.50
CA PRO A 66 -3.29 9.72 -7.51
C PRO A 66 -2.04 9.43 -8.36
N HIS A 67 -1.09 8.65 -7.84
CA HIS A 67 0.12 8.22 -8.58
C HIS A 67 0.08 6.74 -8.97
N GLY A 68 -1.10 6.09 -8.86
CA GLY A 68 -1.24 4.66 -9.10
C GLY A 68 -0.47 3.79 -8.10
N THR A 69 -0.44 2.48 -8.36
CA THR A 69 0.25 1.48 -7.51
C THR A 69 1.61 1.06 -8.06
N GLY A 70 2.08 1.69 -9.14
CA GLY A 70 3.33 1.34 -9.82
C GLY A 70 3.36 -0.07 -10.45
N ARG A 71 2.21 -0.76 -10.48
CA ARG A 71 2.03 -2.08 -11.12
C ARG A 71 1.05 -1.95 -12.27
N SER A 72 1.32 -2.62 -13.38
CA SER A 72 0.38 -2.72 -14.49
C SER A 72 -0.81 -3.60 -14.07
N VAL A 73 -1.93 -2.96 -13.75
CA VAL A 73 -3.16 -3.66 -13.38
C VAL A 73 -3.90 -4.04 -14.65
N ARG A 74 -4.10 -5.33 -14.88
CA ARG A 74 -5.01 -5.83 -15.92
C ARG A 74 -6.40 -5.95 -15.32
N VAL A 75 -7.34 -5.16 -15.81
CA VAL A 75 -8.73 -5.14 -15.35
C VAL A 75 -9.60 -5.86 -16.39
N ALA A 76 -10.31 -6.90 -15.95
CA ALA A 76 -11.35 -7.55 -16.76
C ALA A 76 -12.71 -6.95 -16.38
N VAL A 77 -13.40 -6.37 -17.35
CA VAL A 77 -14.72 -5.75 -17.17
C VAL A 77 -15.77 -6.59 -17.88
N PHE A 78 -16.81 -7.01 -17.16
CA PHE A 78 -17.97 -7.69 -17.74
C PHE A 78 -19.12 -6.69 -17.90
N THR A 79 -19.47 -6.32 -19.14
CA THR A 79 -20.57 -5.40 -19.46
C THR A 79 -21.35 -5.88 -20.68
N GLN A 80 -22.60 -5.41 -20.81
CA GLN A 80 -23.49 -5.66 -21.95
C GLN A 80 -24.10 -4.34 -22.45
N GLY A 81 -24.50 -4.28 -23.72
CA GLY A 81 -25.15 -3.10 -24.31
C GLY A 81 -24.22 -1.88 -24.47
N ALA A 82 -24.76 -0.67 -24.31
CA ALA A 82 -24.04 0.60 -24.50
C ALA A 82 -22.78 0.74 -23.62
N ASN A 83 -22.78 0.12 -22.44
CA ASN A 83 -21.61 0.13 -21.54
C ASN A 83 -20.44 -0.73 -22.06
N ALA A 84 -20.69 -1.68 -22.97
CA ALA A 84 -19.64 -2.46 -23.61
C ALA A 84 -18.89 -1.66 -24.69
N GLU A 85 -19.58 -0.78 -25.41
CA GLU A 85 -18.94 0.14 -26.37
C GLU A 85 -18.11 1.21 -25.64
N ALA A 86 -18.66 1.79 -24.57
CA ALA A 86 -17.93 2.71 -23.72
C ALA A 86 -16.68 2.06 -23.10
N ALA A 87 -16.80 0.83 -22.60
CA ALA A 87 -15.66 0.08 -22.05
C ALA A 87 -14.59 -0.23 -23.12
N LYS A 88 -14.98 -0.56 -24.36
CA LYS A 88 -14.02 -0.75 -25.48
C LYS A 88 -13.29 0.54 -25.85
N LEU A 89 -14.00 1.66 -25.94
CA LEU A 89 -13.40 2.96 -26.25
C LEU A 89 -12.43 3.41 -25.15
N GLN A 90 -12.82 3.20 -23.89
CA GLN A 90 -12.05 3.68 -22.74
C GLN A 90 -10.84 2.78 -22.43
N ALA A 91 -10.89 1.50 -22.78
CA ALA A 91 -9.74 0.59 -22.72
C ALA A 91 -8.56 1.00 -23.63
N LEU A 92 -8.79 1.86 -24.63
CA LEU A 92 -7.76 2.44 -25.49
C LEU A 92 -7.15 3.75 -24.92
N SER A 93 -7.68 4.25 -23.80
CA SER A 93 -7.34 5.57 -23.23
C SER A 93 -6.58 5.52 -21.90
N TRP A 94 -6.16 4.33 -21.46
CA TRP A 94 -5.40 4.09 -20.23
C TRP A 94 -3.96 3.66 -20.55
#